data_AF-A0A7Y0C5T7-F1
#
_entry.id   AF-A0A7Y0C5T7-F1
#
_cell.length_a   1.000
_cell.length_b   1.000
_cell.length_c   1.000
_cell.angle_alpha   90.00
_cell.angle_beta   90.00
_cell.angle_gamma   90.00
#
_symmetry.space_group_name_H-M   'P 1'
#
loop_
_entity.id
_entity.type
_entity.pdbx_description
1 polymer ?
#
loop_
_entity_poly.entity_id
_entity_poly.type
_entity_poly.pdbx_seq_one_letter_code
_entity_poly.pdbx_strand_id
1 'polypeptide(L)'
;MNSSTTQSTGVKPVDPDLVELAIPGHGVPSQDPNPAAQFALDPEEAEREPKSALIGGGLVAGSAAGAAVGAVVAGPVGVLVGGTLGAVAGAIGGAEAGKLVNPESTTRADDAPKEAESTKRGIPPR
;
A
#
# COMPACT_ATOMS: atom_id res chain seq x y z
N MET A 1 -24.53 -4.37 18.06
CA MET A 1 -25.02 -5.46 17.18
C MET A 1 -25.83 -4.81 16.08
N ASN A 2 -25.22 -4.55 14.92
CA ASN A 2 -25.96 -4.20 13.71
C ASN A 2 -25.83 -5.40 12.78
N SER A 3 -26.94 -6.09 12.62
CA SER A 3 -27.09 -7.27 11.78
C SER A 3 -26.83 -6.85 10.33
N SER A 4 -25.69 -7.27 9.78
CA SER A 4 -25.42 -7.19 8.34
C SER A 4 -26.54 -7.93 7.62
N THR A 5 -27.43 -7.16 7.03
CA THR A 5 -28.49 -7.63 6.14
C THR A 5 -27.84 -8.35 4.97
N THR A 6 -27.92 -9.67 4.99
CA THR A 6 -27.95 -10.52 3.80
C THR A 6 -29.17 -10.11 2.97
N GLN A 7 -29.01 -9.13 2.07
CA GLN A 7 -29.96 -8.93 0.96
C GLN A 7 -29.48 -9.81 -0.19
N SER A 8 -29.97 -11.05 -0.23
CA SER A 8 -31.19 -11.43 -0.97
C SER A 8 -30.91 -11.45 -2.48
N THR A 9 -30.41 -12.60 -2.93
CA THR A 9 -30.42 -13.04 -4.32
C THR A 9 -31.78 -12.75 -4.96
N GLY A 10 -31.82 -11.86 -5.96
CA GLY A 10 -32.95 -11.77 -6.89
C GLY A 10 -33.78 -10.48 -6.90
N VAL A 11 -33.31 -9.36 -6.36
CA VAL A 11 -33.94 -8.05 -6.63
C VAL A 11 -33.32 -7.46 -7.89
N LYS A 12 -34.11 -7.32 -8.96
CA LYS A 12 -33.69 -6.50 -10.13
C LYS A 12 -33.27 -5.12 -9.61
N PRO A 13 -32.11 -4.59 -10.00
CA PRO A 13 -31.75 -3.23 -9.62
C PRO A 13 -32.92 -2.30 -9.95
N VAL A 14 -33.41 -1.59 -8.93
CA VAL A 14 -34.56 -0.67 -9.05
C VAL A 14 -34.25 0.46 -10.03
N ASP A 15 -32.96 0.73 -10.18
CA ASP A 15 -32.40 1.71 -11.09
C ASP A 15 -31.68 0.97 -12.24
N PRO A 16 -32.13 1.14 -13.50
CA PRO A 16 -31.50 0.51 -14.67
C PRO A 16 -30.02 0.88 -14.82
N ASP A 17 -29.63 2.07 -14.37
CA ASP A 17 -28.25 2.57 -14.49
C ASP A 17 -27.28 1.74 -13.63
N LEU A 18 -27.75 1.16 -12.52
CA LEU A 18 -26.94 0.28 -11.68
C LEU A 18 -26.58 -1.05 -12.36
N VAL A 19 -27.43 -1.53 -13.28
CA VAL A 19 -27.13 -2.72 -14.09
C VAL A 19 -26.02 -2.41 -15.09
N GLU A 20 -26.01 -1.20 -15.64
CA GLU A 20 -24.99 -0.77 -16.61
C GLU A 20 -23.61 -0.57 -15.96
N LEU A 21 -23.57 -0.12 -14.71
CA LEU A 21 -22.33 0.11 -13.96
C LEU A 21 -21.73 -1.17 -13.36
N ALA A 22 -22.47 -2.28 -13.36
CA ALA A 22 -22.05 -3.54 -12.75
C ALA A 22 -21.56 -4.54 -13.79
N ILE A 23 -20.58 -5.35 -13.39
CA ILE A 23 -20.24 -6.55 -14.14
C ILE A 23 -21.42 -7.53 -14.02
N PRO A 24 -21.90 -8.16 -15.12
CA PRO A 24 -23.04 -9.06 -15.06
C PRO A 24 -22.87 -10.16 -14.00
N GLY A 25 -23.82 -10.25 -13.07
CA GLY A 25 -23.77 -11.21 -11.95
C GLY A 25 -23.12 -10.68 -10.66
N HIS A 26 -22.62 -9.44 -10.66
CA HIS A 26 -22.03 -8.75 -9.51
C HIS A 26 -22.79 -7.46 -9.17
N GLY A 27 -22.51 -6.89 -7.99
CA GLY A 27 -22.97 -5.56 -7.62
C GLY A 27 -22.12 -4.45 -8.29
N VAL A 28 -22.38 -3.20 -7.91
CA VAL A 28 -21.54 -2.08 -8.33
C VAL A 28 -20.12 -2.30 -7.79
N PRO A 29 -19.06 -2.17 -8.63
CA PRO A 29 -17.68 -2.41 -8.21
C PRO A 29 -17.30 -1.71 -6.89
N SER A 30 -17.64 -0.44 -6.72
CA SER A 30 -17.30 0.33 -5.51
C SER A 30 -17.97 -0.15 -4.21
N GLN A 31 -18.98 -1.03 -4.31
CA GLN A 31 -19.76 -1.52 -3.17
C GLN A 31 -19.77 -3.04 -3.03
N ASP A 32 -19.28 -3.78 -4.04
CA ASP A 32 -19.16 -5.22 -4.00
C ASP A 32 -17.72 -5.61 -3.61
N PRO A 33 -17.52 -6.22 -2.41
CA PRO A 33 -16.20 -6.61 -1.94
C PRO A 33 -15.62 -7.80 -2.71
N ASN A 34 -16.40 -8.46 -3.58
CA ASN A 34 -15.90 -9.52 -4.44
C ASN A 34 -14.91 -8.94 -5.47
N PRO A 35 -13.66 -9.43 -5.55
CA PRO A 35 -12.70 -8.95 -6.56
C PRO A 35 -13.18 -9.12 -7.99
N ALA A 36 -14.00 -10.13 -8.27
CA ALA A 36 -14.58 -10.36 -9.61
C ALA A 36 -15.63 -9.30 -10.01
N ALA A 37 -16.09 -8.49 -9.06
CA ALA A 37 -16.96 -7.35 -9.32
C ALA A 37 -16.17 -6.09 -9.77
N GLN A 38 -14.83 -6.09 -9.62
CA GLN A 38 -13.99 -4.98 -10.07
C GLN A 38 -13.69 -5.10 -11.57
N PHE A 39 -13.58 -3.95 -12.24
CA PHE A 39 -13.03 -3.93 -13.59
C PHE A 39 -11.52 -4.21 -13.51
N ALA A 40 -11.07 -5.19 -14.31
CA ALA A 40 -9.64 -5.46 -14.43
C ALA A 40 -8.94 -4.24 -15.04
N LEU A 41 -7.81 -3.87 -14.45
CA LEU A 41 -6.91 -2.89 -15.04
C LEU A 41 -6.29 -3.45 -16.31
N ASP A 42 -5.98 -2.57 -17.26
CA ASP A 42 -5.09 -2.92 -18.36
C ASP A 42 -3.75 -3.41 -17.79
N PRO A 43 -3.08 -4.42 -18.39
CA PRO A 43 -1.81 -4.93 -17.88
C PRO A 43 -0.76 -3.84 -17.65
N GLU A 44 -0.69 -2.82 -18.51
CA GLU A 44 0.26 -1.73 -18.34
C GLU A 44 -0.08 -0.86 -17.11
N GLU A 45 -1.36 -0.63 -16.85
CA GLU A 45 -1.83 0.13 -15.70
C GLU A 45 -1.63 -0.67 -14.41
N ALA A 46 -1.91 -1.98 -14.44
CA ALA A 46 -1.72 -2.90 -13.33
C ALA A 46 -0.26 -2.99 -12.86
N GLU A 47 0.71 -2.86 -13.77
CA GLU A 47 2.13 -2.77 -13.41
C GLU A 47 2.52 -1.38 -12.87
N ARG A 48 1.90 -0.32 -13.37
CA ARG A 48 2.25 1.07 -13.03
C ARG A 48 1.65 1.56 -11.72
N GLU A 49 0.42 1.18 -11.41
CA GLU A 49 -0.26 1.60 -10.18
C GLU A 49 0.52 1.24 -8.90
N PRO A 50 0.92 -0.03 -8.65
CA PRO A 50 1.64 -0.38 -7.43
C PRO A 50 3.02 0.28 -7.37
N LYS A 51 3.68 0.44 -8.52
CA LYS A 51 4.97 1.12 -8.61
C LYS A 51 4.84 2.59 -8.24
N SER A 52 3.78 3.26 -8.70
CA SER A 52 3.51 4.65 -8.37
C SER A 52 3.18 4.83 -6.89
N ALA A 53 2.41 3.89 -6.31
CA ALA A 53 2.14 3.87 -4.88
C ALA A 53 3.42 3.69 -4.05
N LEU A 54 4.35 2.83 -4.48
CA LEU A 54 5.62 2.63 -3.79
C LEU A 54 6.59 3.81 -3.95
N ILE A 55 6.63 4.46 -5.11
CA ILE A 55 7.38 5.71 -5.29
C ILE A 55 6.84 6.79 -4.35
N GLY A 56 5.52 6.98 -4.31
CA GLY A 56 4.86 7.96 -3.45
C GLY A 56 5.04 7.65 -1.97
N GLY A 57 4.85 6.38 -1.58
CA GLY A 57 5.08 5.91 -0.21
C GLY A 57 6.52 6.06 0.22
N GLY A 58 7.46 5.71 -0.66
CA GLY A 58 8.90 5.90 -0.45
C GLY A 58 9.26 7.37 -0.28
N LEU A 59 8.71 8.28 -1.11
CA LEU A 59 8.89 9.72 -0.96
C LEU A 59 8.46 10.19 0.43
N VAL A 60 7.25 9.83 0.87
CA VAL A 60 6.72 10.27 2.18
C VAL A 60 7.56 9.69 3.31
N ALA A 61 7.83 8.37 3.29
CA ALA A 61 8.61 7.70 4.33
C ALA A 61 10.05 8.25 4.40
N GLY A 62 10.69 8.41 3.25
CA GLY A 62 12.03 8.98 3.14
C GLY A 62 12.07 10.42 3.61
N SER A 63 11.08 11.24 3.27
CA SER A 63 10.99 12.62 3.76
C SER A 63 10.87 12.67 5.29
N ALA A 64 10.03 11.82 5.88
CA ALA A 64 9.86 11.77 7.33
C ALA A 64 11.14 11.30 8.04
N ALA A 65 11.78 10.26 7.52
CA ALA A 65 13.04 9.75 8.05
C ALA A 65 14.17 10.78 7.93
N GLY A 66 14.33 11.39 6.77
CA GLY A 66 15.34 12.42 6.52
C GLY A 66 15.11 13.68 7.36
N ALA A 67 13.85 14.10 7.52
CA ALA A 67 13.47 15.20 8.41
C ALA A 67 13.81 14.89 9.88
N ALA A 68 13.54 13.67 10.35
CA ALA A 68 13.86 13.26 11.71
C ALA A 68 15.37 13.26 11.98
N VAL A 69 16.16 12.69 11.08
CA VAL A 69 17.63 12.71 11.19
C VAL A 69 18.15 14.16 11.11
N GLY A 70 17.64 14.94 10.16
CA GLY A 70 17.98 16.34 9.98
C GLY A 70 17.68 17.19 11.21
N ALA A 71 16.54 16.95 11.89
CA ALA A 71 16.19 17.61 13.13
C ALA A 71 17.23 17.38 14.23
N VAL A 72 17.70 16.14 14.38
CA VAL A 72 18.70 15.77 15.38
C VAL A 72 20.07 16.39 15.08
N VAL A 73 20.45 16.44 13.79
CA VAL A 73 21.79 16.90 13.38
C VAL A 73 21.89 18.42 13.29
N ALA A 74 20.85 19.10 12.78
CA ALA A 74 20.91 20.52 12.44
C ALA A 74 19.64 21.31 12.83
N GLY A 75 18.78 20.75 13.68
CA GLY A 75 17.59 21.43 14.16
C GLY A 75 16.57 21.74 13.05
N PRO A 76 15.83 22.87 13.13
CA PRO A 76 14.76 23.17 12.18
C PRO A 76 15.20 23.26 10.71
N VAL A 77 16.40 23.79 10.44
CA VAL A 77 16.93 23.85 9.06
C VAL A 77 17.23 22.45 8.54
N GLY A 78 17.72 21.57 9.41
CA GLY A 78 17.94 20.17 9.09
C GLY A 78 16.66 19.42 8.74
N VAL A 79 15.51 19.77 9.31
CA VAL A 79 14.21 19.19 8.92
C VAL A 79 13.90 19.45 7.44
N LEU A 80 14.12 20.68 6.97
CA LEU A 80 13.83 21.07 5.59
C LEU A 80 14.79 20.39 4.60
N VAL A 81 16.10 20.45 4.91
CA VAL A 81 17.14 19.87 4.06
C VAL A 81 17.05 18.34 4.09
N GLY A 82 17.00 17.76 5.28
CA GLY A 82 16.88 16.33 5.48
C GLY A 82 15.59 15.76 4.90
N GLY A 83 14.46 16.46 5.06
CA GLY A 83 13.19 16.04 4.49
C GLY A 83 13.17 16.05 2.97
N THR A 84 13.77 17.05 2.33
CA THR A 84 13.84 17.12 0.86
C THR A 84 14.80 16.08 0.28
N LEU A 85 15.99 15.91 0.84
CA LEU A 85 16.93 14.85 0.45
C LEU A 85 16.37 13.45 0.71
N GLY A 86 15.73 13.28 1.87
CA GLY A 86 15.05 12.06 2.24
C GLY A 86 13.90 11.71 1.30
N ALA A 87 13.12 12.71 0.84
CA ALA A 87 12.06 12.52 -0.13
C ALA A 87 12.58 11.95 -1.46
N VAL A 88 13.68 12.51 -1.98
CA VAL A 88 14.29 12.04 -3.24
C VAL A 88 14.85 10.63 -3.07
N ALA A 89 15.63 10.38 -2.02
CA ALA A 89 16.17 9.06 -1.73
C ALA A 89 15.06 8.03 -1.52
N GLY A 90 14.00 8.41 -0.81
CA GLY A 90 12.83 7.59 -0.56
C GLY A 90 12.05 7.26 -1.83
N ALA A 91 11.86 8.22 -2.74
CA ALA A 91 11.18 7.99 -4.02
C ALA A 91 11.96 6.99 -4.89
N ILE A 92 13.29 7.12 -4.97
CA ILE A 92 14.17 6.20 -5.70
C ILE A 92 14.13 4.81 -5.04
N GLY A 93 14.26 4.75 -3.71
CA GLY A 93 14.19 3.50 -2.96
C GLY A 93 12.83 2.80 -3.12
N GLY A 94 11.74 3.56 -3.13
CA GLY A 94 10.39 3.07 -3.40
C GLY A 94 10.23 2.53 -4.81
N ALA A 95 10.82 3.18 -5.82
CA ALA A 95 10.82 2.70 -7.20
C ALA A 95 11.50 1.33 -7.34
N GLU A 96 12.63 1.12 -6.67
CA GLU A 96 13.37 -0.15 -6.70
C GLU A 96 12.68 -1.23 -5.86
N ALA A 97 12.17 -0.89 -4.67
CA ALA A 97 11.36 -1.82 -3.87
C ALA A 97 10.13 -2.32 -4.65
N GLY A 98 9.52 -1.46 -5.46
CA GLY A 98 8.40 -1.82 -6.33
C GLY A 98 8.74 -2.75 -7.49
N LYS A 99 10.02 -2.92 -7.84
CA LYS A 99 10.43 -3.96 -8.79
C LYS A 99 10.58 -5.33 -8.13
N LEU A 100 10.85 -5.36 -6.82
CA LEU A 100 11.00 -6.60 -6.06
C LEU A 100 9.64 -7.20 -5.66
N VAL A 101 8.63 -6.35 -5.45
CA VAL A 101 7.24 -6.78 -5.22
C VAL A 101 6.56 -6.99 -6.57
N ASN A 102 6.70 -8.19 -7.13
CA ASN A 102 5.94 -8.61 -8.30
C ASN A 102 4.70 -9.40 -7.84
N PRO A 103 3.48 -9.06 -8.27
CA PRO A 103 2.24 -9.68 -7.76
C PRO A 103 2.13 -11.20 -8.00
N GLU A 104 2.89 -11.76 -8.94
CA GLU A 104 3.04 -13.21 -9.17
C GLU A 104 3.67 -13.99 -8.00
N SER A 105 4.29 -13.31 -7.01
CA SER A 105 4.80 -13.97 -5.80
C SER A 105 3.75 -14.15 -4.70
N THR A 106 2.56 -13.55 -4.82
CA THR A 106 1.55 -13.54 -3.75
C THR A 106 0.71 -14.82 -3.68
N THR A 107 0.93 -15.80 -4.57
CA THR A 107 0.36 -17.16 -4.44
C THR A 107 1.16 -18.07 -3.50
N ARG A 108 2.31 -17.64 -2.96
CA ARG A 108 2.97 -18.38 -1.88
C ARG A 108 2.91 -17.56 -0.60
N ALA A 109 1.83 -17.78 0.15
CA ALA A 109 1.89 -17.69 1.60
C ALA A 109 3.06 -18.59 2.06
N ASP A 110 4.17 -18.01 2.53
CA ASP A 110 5.03 -18.56 3.60
C ASP A 110 6.35 -17.83 3.87
N ASP A 111 6.79 -16.82 3.11
CA ASP A 111 8.05 -16.12 3.44
C ASP A 111 7.83 -14.82 4.24
N ALA A 112 7.48 -14.98 5.52
CA ALA A 112 7.66 -13.93 6.51
C ALA A 112 9.15 -13.82 6.88
N PRO A 113 9.81 -12.64 6.77
CA PRO A 113 11.10 -12.43 7.39
C PRO A 113 10.94 -12.52 8.90
N LYS A 114 11.54 -13.56 9.48
CA LYS A 114 11.72 -13.67 10.91
C LYS A 114 12.68 -12.58 11.42
N GLU A 115 12.43 -12.20 12.66
CA GLU A 115 13.40 -11.63 13.61
C GLU A 115 13.72 -10.13 13.49
N ALA A 116 12.80 -9.32 14.01
CA ALA A 116 13.22 -8.22 14.89
C ALA A 116 13.38 -8.78 16.31
N GLU A 117 14.48 -9.49 16.57
CA GLU A 117 14.80 -9.94 17.94
C GLU A 117 15.29 -8.75 18.77
N SER A 118 14.39 -8.30 19.63
CA SER A 118 14.67 -7.49 20.81
C SER A 118 15.68 -8.21 21.73
N THR A 119 16.91 -7.69 21.86
CA THR A 119 17.72 -7.92 23.07
C THR A 119 18.48 -6.67 23.49
N LYS A 120 17.89 -5.92 24.43
CA LYS A 120 18.62 -5.16 25.45
C LYS A 120 18.80 -6.06 26.67
N ARG A 121 20.05 -6.41 27.01
CA ARG A 121 20.66 -6.59 28.35
C ARG A 121 21.67 -7.74 28.39
N GLY A 122 22.93 -7.43 28.71
CA GLY A 122 23.92 -8.44 29.12
C GLY A 122 25.38 -7.95 29.13
N ILE A 123 25.78 -7.30 30.24
CA ILE A 123 27.10 -7.26 30.94
C ILE A 123 28.38 -7.64 30.13
N PRO A 124 29.46 -6.81 30.14
CA PRO A 124 30.76 -7.19 29.56
C PRO A 124 31.59 -8.10 30.51
N PRO A 125 32.42 -9.03 29.99
CA PRO A 125 33.36 -9.78 30.81
C PRO A 125 34.75 -9.11 30.87
N ARG A 126 35.23 -8.97 32.12
CA ARG A 126 36.59 -8.74 32.64
C ARG A 126 37.36 -7.47 32.25
#